data_AF-X0ZMW7-F1
#
_entry.id   AF-X0ZMW7-F1
#
_cell.length_a   1.000
_cell.length_b   1.000
_cell.length_c   1.000
_cell.angle_alpha   90.00
_cell.angle_beta   90.00
_cell.angle_gamma   90.00
#
_symmetry.space_group_name_H-M   'P 1'
#
loop_
_entity.id
_entity.type
_entity.pdbx_description
1 polymer ?
#
loop_
_entity_poly.entity_id
_entity_poly.type
_entity_poly.pdbx_seq_one_letter_code
_entity_poly.pdbx_strand_id
1 'polypeptide(L)' 'DFKDNIFNNMWFSFRSGKNRELKLKTKPYYYKKNGSYNLSIKLIDIFGTVTQKSYTVNI' A
#
# COMPACT_ATOMS: atom_id res chain seq x y z
N ASP A 1 -1.75 12.89 20.96
CA ASP A 1 -0.75 12.91 19.88
C ASP A 1 -1.10 11.95 18.75
N PHE A 2 -1.68 12.47 17.67
CA PHE A 2 -2.00 11.75 16.42
C PHE A 2 -1.72 12.63 15.19
N LYS A 3 -0.81 13.61 15.31
CA LYS A 3 -0.60 14.64 14.28
C LYS A 3 0.29 14.21 13.11
N ASP A 4 0.95 13.07 13.18
CA ASP A 4 1.97 12.66 12.19
C ASP A 4 1.67 11.30 11.53
N ASN A 5 0.40 10.96 11.28
CA ASN A 5 0.09 9.87 10.35
C ASN A 5 0.33 10.34 8.90
N ILE A 6 1.61 10.35 8.52
CA ILE A 6 2.11 10.76 7.19
C ILE A 6 1.61 9.82 6.08
N PHE A 7 1.11 8.63 6.45
CA PHE A 7 0.57 7.65 5.50
C PHE A 7 -0.78 7.09 5.95
N ASN A 8 -1.78 7.24 5.08
CA ASN A 8 -3.05 6.50 5.19
C ASN A 8 -2.94 5.22 4.37
N ASN A 9 -3.20 4.08 4.99
CA ASN A 9 -3.25 2.81 4.27
C ASN A 9 -4.51 2.77 3.38
N MET A 10 -4.32 2.76 2.07
CA MET A 10 -5.42 2.71 1.09
C MET A 10 -5.91 1.28 0.82
N TRP A 11 -5.03 0.29 0.92
CA TRP A 11 -5.33 -1.09 0.59
C TRP A 11 -4.32 -2.07 1.21
N PHE A 12 -4.84 -3.22 1.63
CA PHE A 12 -4.03 -4.36 2.07
C PHE A 12 -4.53 -5.65 1.42
N SER A 13 -3.60 -6.59 1.22
CA SER A 13 -3.92 -7.95 0.81
C SER A 13 -2.93 -8.91 1.45
N PHE A 14 -3.40 -10.11 1.77
CA PHE A 14 -2.60 -11.20 2.31
C PHE A 14 -3.02 -12.51 1.64
N ARG A 15 -2.06 -13.42 1.50
CA ARG A 15 -2.35 -14.81 1.13
C ARG A 15 -2.61 -15.62 2.40
N SER A 16 -3.43 -16.66 2.30
CA SER A 16 -3.64 -17.62 3.38
C SER A 16 -3.02 -18.97 3.02
N GLY A 17 -2.96 -19.91 3.98
CA GLY A 17 -2.56 -21.29 3.67
C GLY A 17 -3.50 -21.97 2.65
N LYS A 18 -4.80 -21.64 2.73
CA LYS A 18 -5.85 -22.18 1.83
C LYS A 18 -5.82 -21.54 0.44
N ASN A 19 -5.52 -20.24 0.37
CA ASN A 19 -5.38 -19.51 -0.90
C ASN A 19 -4.02 -18.82 -0.95
N ARG A 20 -3.12 -19.39 -1.74
CA ARG A 20 -1.72 -18.95 -1.84
C ARG A 20 -1.53 -17.74 -2.76
N GLU A 21 -2.57 -17.31 -3.47
CA GLU A 21 -2.50 -16.14 -4.34
C GLU A 21 -2.48 -14.84 -3.53
N LEU A 22 -1.61 -13.92 -3.92
CA LEU A 22 -1.61 -12.55 -3.41
C LEU A 22 -2.24 -11.65 -4.48
N LYS A 23 -3.38 -11.02 -4.17
CA LYS A 23 -3.96 -10.03 -5.08
C LYS A 23 -3.02 -8.83 -5.14
N LEU A 24 -2.55 -8.48 -6.33
CA LEU A 24 -1.69 -7.31 -6.58
C LEU A 24 -2.45 -6.12 -7.16
N LYS A 25 -3.75 -6.28 -7.42
CA LYS A 25 -4.63 -5.25 -7.97
C LYS A 25 -5.66 -4.84 -6.93
N THR A 26 -5.81 -3.53 -6.75
CA THR A 26 -6.78 -2.92 -5.85
C THR A 26 -8.00 -2.47 -6.63
N LYS A 27 -9.06 -2.07 -5.93
CA LYS A 27 -10.10 -1.26 -6.58
C LYS A 27 -9.48 0.10 -6.99
N PRO A 28 -9.90 0.69 -8.12
CA PRO A 28 -9.48 2.04 -8.49
C PRO A 28 -9.82 3.04 -7.39
N TYR A 29 -8.92 3.99 -7.15
CA TYR A 29 -9.16 5.12 -6.27
C TYR A 29 -9.08 6.42 -7.07
N TYR A 30 -10.08 7.27 -6.92
CA TYR A 30 -10.19 8.54 -7.65
C TYR A 30 -9.71 9.69 -6.76
N TYR A 31 -8.60 10.32 -7.15
CA TYR A 31 -8.09 11.49 -6.46
C TYR A 31 -8.91 12.73 -6.85
N LYS A 32 -9.27 13.55 -5.85
CA LYS A 32 -10.04 14.78 -6.07
C LYS A 32 -9.26 15.89 -6.77
N LYS A 33 -7.93 15.85 -6.68
CA LYS A 33 -7.02 16.86 -7.24
C LYS A 33 -5.91 16.17 -8.00
N ASN A 34 -5.51 16.76 -9.11
CA ASN A 34 -4.32 16.33 -9.83
C ASN A 34 -3.06 16.75 -9.08
N GLY A 35 -1.96 16.06 -9.36
CA GLY A 35 -0.64 16.41 -8.85
C GLY A 35 0.24 15.22 -8.51
N SER A 36 1.39 15.53 -7.91
CA SER A 36 2.38 14.56 -7.51
C SER A 36 2.06 13.97 -6.13
N TYR A 37 1.97 12.64 -6.05
CA TYR A 37 1.67 11.88 -4.86
C TYR A 37 2.80 10.90 -4.54
N ASN A 38 3.07 10.69 -3.25
CA ASN A 38 3.99 9.65 -2.80
C ASN A 38 3.23 8.36 -2.49
N LEU A 39 3.47 7.33 -3.30
CA LEU A 39 2.95 5.98 -3.11
C LEU A 39 4.01 5.12 -2.42
N SER A 40 3.67 4.58 -1.24
CA SER A 40 4.53 3.62 -0.54
C SER A 40 3.88 2.24 -0.50
N ILE A 41 4.63 1.21 -0.85
CA ILE A 41 4.22 -0.19 -0.82
C ILE A 41 5.06 -0.90 0.24
N LYS A 42 4.39 -1.52 1.21
CA LYS A 42 5.00 -2.33 2.26
C LYS A 42 4.62 -3.78 2.07
N LEU A 43 5.62 -4.65 1.94
CA LEU A 43 5.48 -6.10 1.94
C LEU A 43 6.00 -6.64 3.26
N ILE A 44 5.21 -7.51 3.89
CA ILE A 44 5.56 -8.20 5.13
C ILE A 44 5.49 -9.69 4.83
N ASP A 45 6.60 -10.40 5.05
CA ASP A 45 6.63 -11.84 4.87
C ASP A 45 6.10 -12.60 6.11
N ILE A 46 6.07 -13.93 6.03
CA ILE A 46 5.57 -14.79 7.10
C ILE A 46 6.45 -14.81 8.36
N PHE A 47 7.70 -14.36 8.25
CA PHE A 47 8.64 -14.23 9.36
C PHE A 47 8.62 -12.82 9.97
N GLY A 48 7.81 -11.91 9.43
CA GLY A 48 7.72 -10.52 9.86
C GLY A 48 8.75 -9.60 9.21
N THR A 49 9.56 -10.08 8.26
CA THR A 49 10.51 -9.23 7.53
C THR A 49 9.75 -8.22 6.69
N VAL A 50 10.15 -6.96 6.80
CA VAL A 50 9.51 -5.85 6.08
C VAL A 50 10.39 -5.41 4.91
N THR A 51 9.79 -5.33 3.73
CA THR A 51 10.36 -4.61 2.57
C THR A 51 9.44 -3.46 2.22
N GLN A 52 9.98 -2.24 2.11
CA GLN A 52 9.21 -1.06 1.72
C GLN A 52 9.85 -0.36 0.52
N LYS A 53 9.03 0.07 -0.44
CA LYS A 53 9.45 0.94 -1.54
C LYS A 53 8.48 2.10 -1.70
N SER A 54 9.01 3.26 -2.03
CA SER A 54 8.25 4.49 -2.25
C SER A 54 8.49 5.01 -3.66
N TYR A 55 7.44 5.52 -4.28
CA TYR A 55 7.40 6.00 -5.65
C TYR A 55 6.65 7.33 -5.69
N THR A 56 7.13 8.25 -6.52
CA THR A 56 6.39 9.46 -6.85
C THR A 56 5.54 9.18 -8.10
N VAL A 57 4.24 9.36 -7.99
CA VAL A 57 3.27 9.16 -9.08
C VAL A 57 2.53 10.45 -9.35
N ASN A 58 2.31 10.78 -10.63
CA ASN A 58 1.53 11.95 -11.03
C ASN A 58 0.13 11.49 -11.46
N ILE A 59 -0.91 12.09 -10.87
CA ILE A 59 -2.32 11.81 -11.15
C ILE A 59 -2.93 13.02 -11.85
#